data_AF-A0A2D4HWP8-F1
#
_entry.id   AF-A0A2D4HWP8-F1
#
_cell.length_a   1.000
_cell.length_b   1.000
_cell.length_c   1.000
_cell.angle_alpha   90.00
_cell.angle_beta   90.00
_cell.angle_gamma   90.00
#
_symmetry.space_group_name_H-M   'P 1'
#
loop_
_entity.id
_entity.type
_entity.pdbx_description
1 polymer ?
#
loop_
_entity_poly.entity_id
_entity_poly.type
_entity_poly.pdbx_seq_one_letter_code
_entity_poly.pdbx_strand_id
1 'polypeptide(L)'
;MVEESRKLTFGSALVVSSPHQVRTILMQRAHKWLTHAKLLKYEAIILSQENLVLSTDRNLNPAEFLSGEKMEWDNIQHHCIEAIDLQRKIREDLEDSPIEGGVNLFIDGSSRVENGKRLNGYAVVNGDTTEVLEMGRLPNSYSAQGCE
;
A
#
# COMPACT_ATOMS: atom_id res chain seq x y z
N MET A 1 -12.13 -11.47 9.47
CA MET A 1 -12.91 -10.93 10.60
C MET A 1 -14.40 -11.05 10.34
N VAL A 2 -15.01 -10.27 9.44
CA VAL A 2 -16.47 -10.35 9.17
C VAL A 2 -16.94 -11.77 8.85
N GLU A 3 -16.26 -12.46 7.94
CA GLU A 3 -16.60 -13.85 7.57
C GLU A 3 -16.54 -14.81 8.77
N GLU A 4 -15.55 -14.66 9.65
CA GLU A 4 -15.39 -15.50 10.84
C GLU A 4 -16.39 -15.14 11.94
N SER A 5 -16.62 -13.84 12.19
CA SER A 5 -17.62 -13.36 13.14
C SER A 5 -19.01 -13.87 12.76
N ARG A 6 -19.33 -13.94 11.46
CA ARG A 6 -20.61 -14.49 10.98
C ARG A 6 -20.82 -15.97 11.28
N LYS A 7 -19.75 -16.77 11.28
CA LYS A 7 -19.84 -18.18 11.69
C LYS A 7 -20.25 -18.29 13.17
N LEU A 8 -19.77 -17.37 14.00
CA LEU A 8 -20.07 -17.31 15.43
C LEU A 8 -21.45 -16.71 15.71
N THR A 9 -21.86 -15.69 14.96
CA THR A 9 -23.15 -15.01 15.14
C THR A 9 -24.29 -15.64 14.35
N PHE A 10 -24.03 -16.74 13.61
CA PHE A 10 -25.00 -17.45 12.78
C PHE A 10 -25.77 -16.52 11.82
N GLY A 11 -25.06 -15.53 11.25
CA GLY A 11 -25.65 -14.56 10.33
C GLY A 11 -26.49 -13.44 10.98
N SER A 12 -26.45 -13.30 12.31
CA SER A 12 -27.08 -12.17 13.00
C SER A 12 -26.46 -10.82 12.61
N ALA A 13 -27.16 -9.73 12.90
CA ALA A 13 -26.69 -8.38 12.63
C ALA A 13 -25.32 -8.12 13.29
N LEU A 14 -24.42 -7.50 12.55
CA LEU A 14 -23.06 -7.19 12.99
C LEU A 14 -22.80 -5.69 12.90
N VAL A 15 -22.10 -5.16 13.90
CA VAL A 15 -21.51 -3.82 13.86
C VAL A 15 -20.00 -4.00 13.87
N VAL A 16 -19.33 -3.46 12.87
CA VAL A 16 -17.86 -3.43 12.80
C VAL A 16 -17.43 -1.99 12.99
N SER A 17 -16.79 -1.75 14.13
CA SER A 17 -16.20 -0.46 14.45
C SER A 17 -14.74 -0.43 14.02
N SER A 18 -14.29 0.72 13.51
CA SER A 18 -12.88 0.92 13.15
C SER A 18 -12.47 2.39 13.33
N PRO A 19 -11.17 2.69 13.53
CA PRO A 19 -10.70 4.07 13.69
C PRO A 19 -10.88 4.95 12.44
N HIS A 20 -11.15 4.34 11.29
CA HIS A 20 -11.15 5.01 10.01
C HIS A 20 -12.46 4.72 9.26
N GLN A 21 -12.88 5.63 8.39
CA GLN A 21 -14.10 5.43 7.59
C GLN A 21 -13.83 4.45 6.45
N VAL A 22 -13.79 3.15 6.77
CA VAL A 22 -13.45 2.06 5.84
C VAL A 22 -14.31 2.09 4.57
N ARG A 23 -15.62 2.35 4.70
CA ARG A 23 -16.53 2.48 3.55
C ARG A 23 -16.06 3.57 2.59
N THR A 24 -15.77 4.76 3.10
CA THR A 24 -15.30 5.91 2.32
C THR A 24 -13.96 5.62 1.66
N ILE A 25 -13.01 5.03 2.39
CA ILE A 25 -11.68 4.66 1.88
C ILE A 25 -11.80 3.65 0.72
N LEU A 26 -12.61 2.61 0.89
CA LEU A 26 -12.82 1.60 -0.13
C LEU A 26 -13.44 2.20 -1.39
N MET A 27 -14.47 3.03 -1.25
CA MET A 27 -15.16 3.64 -2.39
C MET A 27 -14.28 4.65 -3.15
N GLN A 28 -13.54 5.51 -2.43
CA GLN A 28 -12.85 6.65 -3.06
C GLN A 28 -11.41 6.37 -3.51
N ARG A 29 -10.72 5.44 -2.85
CA ARG A 29 -9.27 5.25 -3.05
C ARG A 29 -8.86 3.84 -3.39
N ALA A 30 -9.67 2.81 -3.09
CA ALA A 30 -9.21 1.42 -3.23
C ALA A 30 -8.90 0.98 -4.66
N HIS A 31 -9.57 1.53 -5.68
CA HIS A 31 -9.29 1.23 -7.09
C HIS A 31 -7.87 1.58 -7.54
N LYS A 32 -7.18 2.49 -6.85
CA LYS A 32 -5.80 2.86 -7.18
C LYS A 32 -4.77 1.80 -6.77
N TRP A 33 -5.12 0.83 -5.90
CA TRP A 33 -4.13 -0.06 -5.26
C TRP A 33 -4.63 -1.48 -4.96
N LEU A 34 -5.93 -1.73 -5.05
CA LEU A 34 -6.48 -3.07 -5.00
C LEU A 34 -6.83 -3.54 -6.40
N THR A 35 -6.42 -4.77 -6.70
CA THR A 35 -6.90 -5.49 -7.90
C THR A 35 -8.42 -5.58 -7.90
N HIS A 36 -9.03 -5.62 -9.08
CA HIS A 36 -10.49 -5.75 -9.22
C HIS A 36 -11.07 -6.94 -8.43
N ALA A 37 -10.40 -8.09 -8.43
CA ALA A 37 -10.84 -9.26 -7.65
C ALA A 37 -10.90 -9.00 -6.13
N LYS A 38 -9.95 -8.24 -5.57
CA LYS A 38 -9.95 -7.85 -4.15
C LYS A 38 -11.06 -6.85 -3.84
N LEU A 39 -11.32 -5.91 -4.74
CA LEU A 39 -12.44 -4.96 -4.58
C LEU A 39 -13.78 -5.66 -4.56
N LEU A 40 -14.05 -6.53 -5.54
CA LEU A 40 -15.28 -7.32 -5.59
C LEU A 40 -15.46 -8.16 -4.32
N LYS A 41 -14.38 -8.77 -3.82
CA LYS A 41 -14.41 -9.51 -2.55
C LYS A 41 -14.83 -8.61 -1.38
N TYR A 42 -14.23 -7.43 -1.23
CA TYR A 42 -14.58 -6.52 -0.13
C TYR A 42 -15.97 -5.90 -0.29
N GLU A 43 -16.40 -5.64 -1.52
CA GLU A 43 -17.75 -5.19 -1.82
C GLU A 43 -18.77 -6.23 -1.34
N ALA A 44 -18.58 -7.49 -1.74
CA ALA A 44 -19.45 -8.58 -1.34
C ALA A 44 -19.47 -8.82 0.18
N ILE A 45 -18.31 -8.77 0.87
CA ILE A 45 -18.22 -9.14 2.29
C ILE A 45 -18.56 -7.99 3.23
N ILE A 46 -18.29 -6.74 2.83
CA ILE A 46 -18.28 -5.59 3.74
C ILE A 46 -19.28 -4.51 3.33
N LEU A 47 -19.41 -4.22 2.03
CA LEU A 47 -20.14 -3.03 1.58
C LEU A 47 -21.60 -3.31 1.25
N SER A 48 -21.88 -4.48 0.67
CA SER A 48 -23.18 -4.90 0.14
C SER A 48 -23.97 -5.82 1.07
N GLN A 49 -23.57 -5.90 2.35
CA GLN A 49 -24.23 -6.73 3.35
C GLN A 49 -25.29 -5.93 4.12
N GLU A 50 -26.56 -6.36 4.04
CA GLU A 50 -27.70 -5.67 4.67
C GLU A 50 -27.67 -5.71 6.20
N ASN A 51 -27.15 -6.80 6.77
CA ASN A 51 -27.05 -7.03 8.21
C ASN A 51 -25.68 -6.64 8.80
N LEU A 52 -24.93 -5.76 8.12
CA LEU A 52 -23.62 -5.28 8.58
C LEU A 52 -23.58 -3.75 8.60
N VAL A 53 -23.34 -3.19 9.77
CA VAL A 53 -23.11 -1.75 9.95
C VAL A 53 -21.62 -1.50 10.14
N LEU A 54 -21.06 -0.60 9.33
CA LEU A 54 -19.72 -0.07 9.54
C LEU A 54 -19.82 1.22 10.35
N SER A 55 -19.29 1.21 11.57
CA SER A 55 -19.14 2.39 12.40
C SER A 55 -17.69 2.86 12.41
N THR A 56 -17.50 4.14 12.71
CA THR A 56 -16.18 4.73 12.91
C THR A 56 -16.05 5.15 14.36
N ASP A 57 -15.04 4.65 15.04
CA ASP A 57 -14.72 4.97 16.43
C ASP A 57 -13.24 5.25 16.57
N ARG A 58 -12.91 6.52 16.80
CA ARG A 58 -11.54 7.02 16.90
C ARG A 58 -10.90 6.74 18.26
N ASN A 59 -11.69 6.32 19.25
CA ASN A 59 -11.25 6.01 20.61
C ASN A 59 -10.99 4.52 20.84
N LEU A 60 -10.90 3.71 19.78
CA LEU A 60 -10.58 2.30 19.93
C LEU A 60 -9.17 2.14 20.53
N ASN A 61 -9.10 1.60 21.75
CA ASN A 61 -7.86 1.26 22.42
C ASN A 61 -7.21 0.06 21.70
N PRO A 62 -6.01 0.20 21.09
CA PRO A 62 -5.37 -0.89 20.35
C PRO A 62 -5.00 -2.10 21.21
N ALA A 63 -4.82 -1.92 22.53
CA ALA A 63 -4.46 -3.02 23.44
C ALA A 63 -5.68 -3.86 23.85
N GLU A 64 -6.83 -3.22 24.04
CA GLU A 64 -8.04 -3.86 24.58
C GLU A 64 -9.09 -4.16 23.51
N PHE A 65 -8.97 -3.54 22.32
CA PHE A 65 -9.95 -3.61 21.23
C PHE A 65 -11.36 -3.14 21.64
N LEU A 66 -11.43 -2.26 22.64
CA LEU A 66 -12.65 -1.64 23.13
C LEU A 66 -12.58 -0.12 22.95
N SER A 67 -13.74 0.52 22.90
CA SER A 67 -13.85 1.97 22.94
C SER A 67 -13.34 2.47 24.29
N GLY A 68 -12.25 3.23 24.28
CA GLY A 68 -11.72 3.89 25.48
C GLY A 68 -12.50 5.16 25.84
N GLU A 69 -12.08 5.80 26.92
CA GLU A 69 -12.57 7.14 27.26
C GLU A 69 -12.19 8.15 26.17
N LYS A 70 -13.04 9.17 25.96
CA LYS A 70 -12.76 10.24 25.02
C LYS A 70 -11.49 10.98 25.42
N MET A 71 -10.45 10.83 24.61
CA MET A 71 -9.16 11.48 24.83
C MET A 71 -9.20 12.92 24.29
N GLU A 72 -8.39 13.84 24.83
CA GLU A 72 -8.32 15.24 24.33
C GLU A 72 -7.99 15.33 22.82
N TRP A 73 -7.33 14.31 22.28
CA TRP A 73 -6.99 14.17 20.86
C TRP A 73 -8.17 13.77 19.96
N ASP A 74 -9.38 13.53 20.51
CA ASP A 74 -10.61 13.30 19.72
C ASP A 74 -10.95 14.46 18.78
N ASN A 75 -10.49 15.65 19.13
CA ASN A 75 -10.65 16.86 18.32
C ASN A 75 -9.68 16.93 17.13
N ILE A 76 -8.66 16.06 17.07
CA ILE A 76 -7.81 15.97 15.87
C ILE A 76 -8.61 15.28 14.76
N GLN A 77 -8.94 16.08 13.74
CA GLN A 77 -9.56 15.56 12.55
C GLN A 77 -8.53 14.78 11.72
N HIS A 78 -8.60 13.45 11.75
CA HIS A 78 -7.80 12.61 10.87
C HIS A 78 -8.46 12.48 9.49
N HIS A 79 -7.91 13.19 8.50
CA HIS A 79 -8.35 13.14 7.11
C HIS A 79 -7.75 11.94 6.38
N CYS A 80 -8.34 10.76 6.59
CA CYS A 80 -7.80 9.49 6.05
C CYS A 80 -7.55 9.52 4.54
N ILE A 81 -8.41 10.19 3.77
CA ILE A 81 -8.27 10.29 2.31
C ILE A 81 -7.07 11.14 1.93
N GLU A 82 -6.90 12.31 2.56
CA GLU A 82 -5.76 13.20 2.35
C GLU A 82 -4.45 12.55 2.79
N ALA A 83 -4.46 11.84 3.92
CA ALA A 83 -3.30 11.08 4.39
C ALA A 83 -2.89 9.97 3.39
N ILE A 84 -3.88 9.23 2.85
CA ILE A 84 -3.64 8.22 1.81
C ILE A 84 -3.07 8.86 0.55
N ASP A 85 -3.59 10.01 0.13
CA ASP A 85 -3.09 10.71 -1.05
C ASP A 85 -1.68 11.28 -0.84
N LEU A 86 -1.40 11.85 0.34
CA LEU A 86 -0.09 12.42 0.65
C LEU A 86 1.00 11.33 0.71
N GLN A 87 0.73 10.23 1.42
CA GLN A 87 1.67 9.10 1.53
C GLN A 87 1.96 8.43 0.20
N ARG A 88 1.06 8.59 -0.79
CA ARG A 88 1.14 7.93 -2.09
C ARG A 88 1.33 8.91 -3.23
N LYS A 89 1.55 10.17 -2.91
CA LYS A 89 1.88 11.17 -3.91
C LYS A 89 3.23 10.74 -4.47
N ILE A 90 3.24 10.45 -5.77
CA ILE A 90 4.49 10.58 -6.52
C ILE A 90 4.99 11.99 -6.22
N ARG A 91 6.27 12.15 -5.93
CA ARG A 91 6.85 13.46 -5.62
C ARG A 91 6.36 14.46 -6.67
N GLU A 92 5.69 15.55 -6.26
CA GLU A 92 4.97 16.42 -7.21
C GLU A 92 5.88 17.08 -8.24
N ASP A 93 7.13 17.28 -7.83
CA ASP A 93 8.24 17.81 -8.62
C ASP A 93 8.94 16.72 -9.45
N LEU A 94 8.48 15.47 -9.43
CA LEU A 94 9.00 14.42 -10.31
C LEU A 94 8.34 14.54 -11.68
N GLU A 95 9.14 14.93 -12.66
CA GLU A 95 8.73 15.05 -14.06
C GLU A 95 9.54 14.08 -14.94
N ASP A 96 8.99 13.75 -16.11
CA ASP A 96 9.71 12.96 -17.13
C ASP A 96 10.79 13.80 -17.86
N SER A 97 10.82 15.11 -17.61
CA SER A 97 11.81 16.04 -18.17
C SER A 97 13.08 16.06 -17.33
N PRO A 98 14.28 16.06 -17.94
CA PRO A 98 15.53 16.23 -17.20
C PRO A 98 15.56 17.56 -16.42
N ILE A 99 16.05 17.53 -15.19
CA ILE A 99 16.25 18.73 -14.37
C ILE A 99 17.55 19.45 -14.73
N GLU A 100 17.52 20.78 -14.81
CA GLU A 100 18.70 21.59 -15.11
C GLU A 100 19.74 21.46 -13.98
N GLY A 101 20.99 21.16 -14.34
CA GLY A 101 22.07 20.92 -13.37
C GLY A 101 21.95 19.62 -12.56
N GLY A 102 21.01 18.74 -12.91
CA GLY A 102 20.88 17.41 -12.32
C GLY A 102 22.02 16.46 -12.69
N VAL A 103 22.12 15.35 -11.96
CA VAL A 103 23.04 14.26 -12.30
C VAL A 103 22.37 13.37 -13.34
N ASN A 104 23.07 13.14 -14.46
CA ASN A 104 22.65 12.19 -15.49
C ASN A 104 23.14 10.78 -15.13
N LEU A 105 22.24 9.82 -14.93
CA LEU A 105 22.56 8.45 -14.55
C LEU A 105 21.85 7.45 -15.47
N PHE A 106 22.58 6.43 -15.88
CA PHE A 106 22.01 5.21 -16.46
C PHE A 106 22.00 4.11 -15.39
N ILE A 107 20.86 3.44 -15.24
CA ILE A 107 20.68 2.33 -14.30
C ILE A 107 20.20 1.15 -15.12
N ASP A 108 20.82 -0.01 -14.92
CA ASP A 108 20.37 -1.25 -15.54
C ASP A 108 20.50 -2.45 -14.60
N GLY A 109 19.58 -3.39 -14.76
CA GLY A 109 19.43 -4.60 -13.99
C GLY A 109 19.55 -5.83 -14.87
N SER A 110 20.43 -6.77 -14.53
CA SER A 110 20.61 -8.01 -15.28
C SER A 110 20.16 -9.24 -14.50
N SER A 111 19.42 -10.13 -15.16
CA SER A 111 19.07 -11.45 -14.63
C SER A 111 19.31 -12.53 -15.69
N ARG A 112 20.23 -13.46 -15.41
CA ARG A 112 20.58 -14.57 -16.33
C ARG A 112 20.56 -15.91 -15.58
N VAL A 113 20.18 -16.98 -16.28
CA VAL A 113 20.32 -18.34 -15.74
C VAL A 113 21.55 -19.01 -16.35
N GLU A 114 22.43 -19.50 -15.49
CA GLU A 114 23.63 -20.25 -15.85
C GLU A 114 23.71 -21.52 -15.01
N ASN A 115 23.86 -22.69 -15.66
CA ASN A 115 23.88 -24.00 -14.99
C ASN A 115 22.69 -24.23 -14.04
N GLY A 116 21.49 -23.78 -14.44
CA GLY A 116 20.26 -23.91 -13.65
C GLY A 116 20.18 -22.97 -12.44
N LYS A 117 21.16 -22.08 -12.22
CA LYS A 117 21.15 -21.06 -11.17
C LYS A 117 20.94 -19.69 -11.77
N ARG A 118 20.05 -18.90 -11.16
CA ARG A 118 19.85 -17.50 -11.53
C ARG A 118 21.01 -16.66 -10.95
N LEU A 119 21.55 -15.77 -11.76
CA LEU A 119 22.58 -14.80 -11.44
C LEU A 119 22.00 -13.42 -11.73
N ASN A 120 21.98 -12.59 -10.69
CA ASN A 120 21.37 -11.27 -10.74
C ASN A 120 22.39 -10.21 -10.35
N GLY A 121 22.29 -9.04 -10.97
CA GLY A 121 23.12 -7.88 -10.64
C GLY A 121 22.55 -6.59 -11.19
N TYR A 122 23.12 -5.48 -10.77
CA TYR A 122 22.77 -4.14 -11.22
C TYR A 122 24.04 -3.31 -11.45
N ALA A 123 23.91 -2.24 -12.20
CA ALA A 123 24.93 -1.20 -12.34
C ALA A 123 24.29 0.19 -12.42
N VAL A 124 24.98 1.16 -11.84
CA VAL A 124 24.70 2.60 -11.94
C VAL A 124 25.89 3.25 -12.60
N VAL A 125 25.65 3.93 -13.72
CA VAL A 125 26.69 4.51 -14.57
C VAL A 125 26.43 6.00 -14.72
N ASN A 126 27.47 6.81 -14.59
CA ASN A 126 27.40 8.23 -14.90
C ASN A 126 27.13 8.41 -16.40
N GLY A 127 26.05 9.11 -16.74
CA GLY A 127 25.61 9.25 -18.13
C GLY A 127 26.50 10.13 -18.99
N ASP A 128 27.30 11.01 -18.38
CA ASP A 128 28.17 11.94 -19.09
C ASP A 128 29.60 11.38 -19.24
N THR A 129 30.11 10.70 -18.21
CA THR A 129 31.48 10.16 -18.20
C THR A 129 31.56 8.67 -18.55
N THR A 130 30.44 7.95 -18.54
CA THR A 130 30.35 6.49 -18.66
C THR A 130 31.06 5.70 -17.56
N GLU A 131 31.44 6.37 -16.46
CA GLU A 131 32.06 5.75 -15.30
C GLU A 131 31.04 4.93 -14.50
N VAL A 132 31.42 3.72 -14.09
CA VAL A 132 30.61 2.90 -13.19
C VAL A 132 30.72 3.48 -11.78
N LEU A 133 29.62 4.06 -11.30
CA LEU A 133 29.54 4.62 -9.95
C LEU A 133 29.29 3.52 -8.91
N GLU A 134 28.46 2.54 -9.26
CA GLU A 134 28.13 1.43 -8.39
C GLU A 134 27.76 0.20 -9.22
N MET A 135 28.12 -0.99 -8.73
CA MET A 135 27.61 -2.25 -9.27
C MET A 135 27.62 -3.34 -8.20
N GLY A 136 26.73 -4.31 -8.31
CA GLY A 136 26.62 -5.34 -7.29
C GLY A 136 25.88 -6.60 -7.73
N ARG A 137 26.02 -7.65 -6.91
CA ARG A 137 25.21 -8.86 -7.01
C ARG A 137 23.92 -8.69 -6.24
N LEU A 138 22.82 -9.20 -6.81
CA LEU A 138 21.51 -9.21 -6.18
C LEU A 138 21.10 -10.64 -5.80
N PRO A 139 20.10 -10.80 -4.91
CA PRO A 139 19.58 -12.11 -4.56
C PRO A 139 19.09 -12.90 -5.79
N ASN A 140 19.44 -14.18 -5.86
CA ASN A 140 19.06 -15.05 -6.98
C ASN A 140 17.54 -15.28 -7.09
N SER A 141 16.76 -14.90 -6.08
CA SER A 141 15.29 -14.98 -6.08
C SER A 141 14.63 -13.85 -6.89
N TYR A 142 15.36 -12.79 -7.24
CA TYR A 142 14.80 -11.65 -7.96
C TYR A 142 14.51 -12.00 -9.42
N SER A 143 13.43 -11.42 -9.95
CA SER A 143 13.15 -11.42 -11.39
C SER A 143 14.04 -10.41 -12.12
N ALA A 144 14.01 -10.38 -13.46
CA ALA A 144 14.70 -9.36 -14.24
C ALA A 144 14.23 -7.94 -13.85
N GLN A 145 12.91 -7.72 -13.78
CA GLN A 145 12.33 -6.45 -13.32
C GLN A 145 12.65 -6.09 -11.86
N GLY A 146 12.97 -7.09 -11.02
CA GLY A 146 13.42 -6.81 -9.65
C GLY A 146 14.91 -6.45 -9.58
N CYS A 147 15.65 -6.62 -10.67
CA CYS A 147 17.04 -6.19 -10.78
C CYS A 147 17.17 -4.78 -11.36
N GLU A 148 16.15 -4.32 -12.12
CA GLU A 148 15.94 -2.92 -12.50
C GLU A 148 15.59 -2.08 -11.26
#